data_AF-A0A5N5CT95-F1
#
_entry.id   AF-A0A5N5CT95-F1
#
_cell.length_a   1.000
_cell.length_b   1.000
_cell.length_c   1.000
_cell.angle_alpha   90.00
_cell.angle_beta   90.00
_cell.angle_gamma   90.00
#
_symmetry.space_group_name_H-M   'P 1'
#
loop_
_entity.id
_entity.type
_entity.pdbx_description
1 polymer ?
#
loop_
_entity_poly.entity_id
_entity_poly.type
_entity_poly.pdbx_seq_one_letter_code
_entity_poly.pdbx_strand_id
1 'polypeptide(L)'
;GQFYGIAAAIGKIGAFVGTWVFPVIQDNAPTPTRKGQDPFWVASALAIFAGVVALFFLPDVGQDTIDEEDVRFREYLQQNGFDTSLMGLKDAREGEEVESGSEAVKT
;
A
#
# COMPACT_ATOMS: atom_id res chain seq x y z
N GLY A 1 -9.07 -1.49 -4.61
CA GLY A 1 -8.90 -0.06 -4.93
C GLY A 1 -9.32 0.91 -3.82
N GLN A 2 -10.25 0.53 -2.94
CA GLN A 2 -10.86 1.46 -1.98
C GLN A 2 -9.91 1.91 -0.85
N PHE A 3 -9.15 0.99 -0.23
CA PHE A 3 -8.13 1.34 0.77
C PHE A 3 -7.03 2.25 0.21
N TYR A 4 -6.56 1.97 -1.01
CA TYR A 4 -5.61 2.82 -1.71
C TYR A 4 -6.19 4.21 -2.02
N GLY A 5 -7.49 4.30 -2.35
CA GLY A 5 -8.18 5.57 -2.54
C GLY A 5 -8.25 6.42 -1.27
N ILE A 6 -8.48 5.81 -0.11
CA ILE A 6 -8.45 6.50 1.19
C ILE A 6 -7.02 7.00 1.49
N ALA A 7 -6.00 6.17 1.26
CA ALA A 7 -4.60 6.57 1.42
C ALA A 7 -4.24 7.78 0.54
N ALA A 8 -4.67 7.76 -0.74
CA ALA A 8 -4.46 8.88 -1.66
C ALA A 8 -5.19 10.16 -1.22
N ALA A 9 -6.39 10.04 -0.65
CA ALA A 9 -7.15 11.18 -0.13
C ALA A 9 -6.42 11.84 1.06
N ILE A 10 -5.88 11.05 1.99
CA ILE A 10 -5.09 11.55 3.13
C ILE A 10 -3.86 12.31 2.63
N GLY A 11 -3.14 11.77 1.63
CA GLY A 11 -2.00 12.46 1.03
C GLY A 11 -2.36 13.81 0.42
N LYS A 12 -3.52 13.90 -0.26
CA LYS A 12 -4.01 15.16 -0.84
C LYS A 12 -4.39 16.19 0.24
N ILE A 13 -4.99 15.74 1.35
CA ILE A 13 -5.31 16.61 2.48
C ILE A 13 -4.02 17.17 3.10
N GLY A 14 -3.01 16.33 3.33
CA GLY A 14 -1.71 16.76 3.85
C GLY A 14 -1.02 17.78 2.95
N ALA A 15 -1.03 17.56 1.63
CA ALA A 15 -0.48 18.51 0.66
C ALA A 15 -1.21 19.85 0.71
N PHE A 16 -2.55 19.84 0.79
CA PHE A 16 -3.35 21.05 0.88
C PHE A 16 -3.04 21.84 2.16
N VAL A 17 -2.99 21.19 3.32
CA VAL A 17 -2.66 21.84 4.59
C VAL A 17 -1.25 22.42 4.55
N GLY A 18 -0.28 21.69 4.01
CA GLY A 18 1.09 22.17 3.84
C GLY A 18 1.18 23.47 3.04
N THR A 19 0.43 23.58 1.94
CA THR A 19 0.41 24.81 1.10
C THR A 19 0.00 26.06 1.89
N TRP A 20 -0.88 25.95 2.88
CA TRP A 20 -1.31 27.08 3.71
C TRP A 20 -0.37 27.35 4.88
N VAL A 21 0.18 26.30 5.49
CA VAL A 21 0.98 26.43 6.73
C VAL A 21 2.41 26.87 6.45
N PHE A 22 3.04 26.40 5.37
CA PHE A 22 4.43 26.75 5.06
C PHE A 22 4.66 28.25 4.84
N PRO A 23 3.84 28.99 4.07
CA PRO A 23 4.00 30.45 3.94
C PRO A 23 3.85 31.18 5.28
N VAL A 24 2.92 30.75 6.13
CA VAL A 24 2.71 31.36 7.46
C VAL A 24 3.94 31.16 8.35
N ILE A 25 4.56 29.98 8.35
CA ILE A 25 5.80 29.72 9.09
C ILE A 25 6.92 30.63 8.57
N GLN A 26 7.02 30.76 7.25
CA GLN A 26 8.03 31.58 6.59
C GLN A 26 7.85 33.08 6.89
N ASP A 27 6.63 33.59 6.99
CA ASP A 27 6.34 35.00 7.22
C ASP A 27 6.47 35.41 8.70
N ASN A 28 6.37 34.45 9.63
CA ASN A 28 6.67 34.68 11.04
C ASN A 28 8.15 34.52 11.41
N ALA A 29 9.01 34.17 10.43
CA ALA A 29 10.43 33.98 10.69
C ALA A 29 11.14 35.31 10.99
N PRO A 30 11.95 35.40 12.05
CA PRO A 30 12.55 36.66 12.49
C PRO A 30 13.75 37.12 11.65
N THR A 31 14.23 36.31 10.70
CA THR A 31 15.40 36.63 9.87
C THR A 31 15.27 35.93 8.51
N PRO A 32 15.77 36.52 7.40
CA PRO A 32 15.69 35.92 6.07
C PRO A 32 16.32 34.52 5.97
N THR A 33 17.36 34.24 6.77
CA THR A 33 17.99 32.92 6.85
C THR A 33 17.08 31.89 7.53
N ARG A 34 16.34 32.30 8.57
CA ARG A 34 15.37 31.43 9.26
C ARG A 34 14.11 31.15 8.43
N LYS A 35 13.75 32.06 7.52
CA LYS A 35 12.65 31.85 6.57
C LYS A 35 12.81 30.55 5.75
N GLY A 36 14.04 30.15 5.43
CA GLY A 36 14.31 28.86 4.79
C GLY A 36 14.44 27.67 5.75
N GLN A 37 14.90 27.90 6.98
CA GLN A 37 15.20 26.84 7.94
C GLN A 37 13.96 26.40 8.73
N ASP A 38 13.10 27.34 9.14
CA ASP A 38 11.95 27.05 10.00
C ASP A 38 10.98 26.03 9.37
N PRO A 39 10.65 26.11 8.06
CA PRO A 39 9.90 25.06 7.36
C PRO A 39 10.56 23.68 7.42
N PHE A 40 11.89 23.63 7.28
CA PHE A 40 12.64 22.38 7.28
C PHE A 40 12.60 21.70 8.64
N TRP A 41 12.81 22.47 9.72
CA TRP A 41 12.71 21.97 11.09
C TRP A 41 11.32 21.40 11.40
N VAL A 42 10.26 22.09 10.98
CA VAL A 42 8.87 21.60 11.15
C VAL A 42 8.64 20.31 10.36
N ALA A 43 9.08 20.25 9.09
CA ALA A 43 8.95 19.05 8.28
C ALA A 43 9.72 17.86 8.86
N SER A 44 10.96 18.06 9.33
CA SER A 44 11.75 17.02 9.98
C SER A 44 11.12 16.51 11.27
N ALA A 45 10.55 17.40 12.09
CA ALA A 45 9.83 17.00 13.31
C ALA A 45 8.59 16.16 12.98
N LEU A 46 7.82 16.53 11.95
CA LEU A 46 6.69 15.75 11.49
C LEU A 46 7.09 14.38 10.92
N ALA A 47 8.23 14.29 10.23
CA ALA A 47 8.76 13.02 9.72
C ALA A 47 9.14 12.07 10.87
N ILE A 48 9.82 12.59 11.89
CA ILE A 48 10.16 11.80 13.09
C ILE A 48 8.88 11.37 13.81
N PHE A 49 7.90 12.27 13.97
CA PHE A 49 6.61 11.93 14.57
C PHE A 49 5.89 10.83 13.79
N ALA A 50 5.86 10.89 12.46
CA ALA A 50 5.30 9.83 11.63
C ALA A 50 6.04 8.50 11.83
N GLY A 51 7.37 8.53 11.97
CA GLY A 51 8.17 7.34 12.31
C GLY A 51 7.83 6.76 13.68
N VAL A 52 7.64 7.61 14.70
CA VAL A 52 7.19 7.16 16.04
C VAL A 52 5.81 6.51 15.95
N VAL A 53 4.87 7.14 15.24
CA VAL A 53 3.53 6.56 15.06
C VAL A 53 3.63 5.20 14.35
N ALA A 54 4.44 5.10 13.28
CA ALA A 54 4.64 3.84 12.57
C ALA A 54 5.26 2.76 13.48
N LEU A 55 6.27 3.10 14.29
CA LEU A 55 6.95 2.14 15.16
C LEU A 55 6.08 1.61 16.31
N PHE A 56 5.16 2.43 16.85
CA PHE A 56 4.35 2.04 18.00
C PHE A 56 2.95 1.54 17.64
N PHE A 57 2.37 1.98 16.52
CA PHE A 57 0.97 1.68 16.19
C PHE A 57 0.80 0.73 15.00
N LEU A 58 1.85 0.44 14.24
CA LEU A 58 1.77 -0.55 13.16
C LEU A 58 2.12 -1.93 13.72
N PRO A 59 1.25 -2.96 13.55
CA PRO A 59 1.62 -4.33 13.88
C PRO A 59 2.78 -4.79 13.00
N ASP A 60 3.54 -5.77 13.48
CA ASP A 60 4.64 -6.35 12.70
C ASP A 60 4.08 -6.99 11.41
N VAL A 61 4.54 -6.48 10.26
CA VAL A 61 4.17 -7.01 8.94
C VAL A 61 5.42 -7.66 8.36
N GLY A 62 5.56 -8.95 8.62
CA GLY A 62 6.62 -9.80 8.06
C GLY A 62 6.27 -10.27 6.65
N GLN A 63 7.20 -11.00 6.02
CA GLN A 63 6.91 -11.66 4.73
C GLN A 63 5.80 -12.72 4.87
N ASP A 64 5.75 -13.41 6.01
CA ASP A 64 4.77 -14.49 6.27
C ASP A 64 3.36 -13.95 6.57
N THR A 65 3.22 -12.68 6.94
CA THR A 65 1.92 -12.06 7.26
C THR A 65 0.98 -12.07 6.06
N ILE A 66 1.51 -11.98 4.84
CA ILE A 66 0.69 -12.05 3.63
C ILE A 66 0.06 -13.44 3.51
N ASP A 67 0.85 -14.50 3.68
CA ASP A 67 0.38 -15.88 3.58
C ASP A 67 -0.63 -16.22 4.70
N GLU A 68 -0.37 -15.77 5.93
CA GLU A 68 -1.29 -15.94 7.06
C GLU A 68 -2.62 -15.22 6.87
N GLU A 69 -2.61 -13.97 6.40
CA GLU A 69 -3.83 -13.22 6.08
C GLU A 69 -4.61 -13.87 4.94
N ASP A 70 -3.92 -14.45 3.96
CA ASP A 70 -4.51 -15.18 2.85
C ASP A 70 -5.25 -16.45 3.32
N VAL A 71 -4.69 -17.18 4.29
CA VAL A 71 -5.35 -18.34 4.92
C VAL A 71 -6.56 -17.89 5.73
N ARG A 72 -6.41 -16.88 6.59
CA ARG A 72 -7.51 -16.32 7.40
C ARG A 72 -8.65 -15.82 6.54
N PHE A 73 -8.34 -15.19 5.40
CA PHE A 73 -9.34 -14.70 4.47
C PHE A 73 -10.12 -15.85 3.81
N ARG A 74 -9.43 -16.93 3.40
CA ARG A 74 -10.10 -18.14 2.86
C ARG A 74 -11.03 -18.77 3.88
N GLU A 75 -10.61 -18.92 5.14
CA GLU A 75 -11.46 -19.45 6.21
C GLU A 75 -12.69 -18.58 6.46
N TYR A 76 -12.51 -17.25 6.49
CA TYR A 76 -13.61 -16.31 6.63
C TYR A 76 -14.65 -16.46 5.51
N LEU A 77 -14.19 -16.66 4.27
CA LEU A 77 -15.08 -16.83 3.13
C LEU A 77 -15.85 -18.14 3.18
N GLN A 78 -15.18 -19.24 3.52
CA GLN A 78 -15.84 -20.56 3.70
C GLN A 78 -16.91 -20.49 4.78
N GLN A 79 -16.64 -19.83 5.91
CA GLN A 79 -17.60 -19.64 7.00
C GLN A 79 -18.82 -18.81 6.57
N ASN A 80 -18.63 -17.86 5.66
CA ASN A 80 -19.72 -17.04 5.09
C ASN A 80 -20.38 -17.69 3.86
N GLY A 81 -20.12 -18.98 3.60
CA GLY A 81 -20.77 -19.77 2.54
C GLY A 81 -20.23 -19.49 1.14
N PHE A 82 -19.06 -18.85 1.03
CA PHE A 82 -18.40 -18.58 -0.24
C PHE A 82 -17.48 -19.75 -0.63
N ASP A 83 -17.58 -20.22 -1.88
CA ASP A 83 -16.75 -21.31 -2.38
C ASP A 83 -15.35 -20.81 -2.76
N THR A 84 -14.36 -21.16 -1.93
CA THR A 84 -12.95 -20.82 -2.15
C THR A 84 -12.29 -21.56 -3.31
N SER A 85 -12.94 -22.56 -3.91
CA SER A 85 -12.45 -23.23 -5.13
C SER A 85 -12.38 -22.30 -6.34
N LEU A 86 -13.07 -21.16 -6.27
CA LEU A 86 -13.09 -20.09 -7.28
C LEU A 86 -11.94 -19.08 -7.10
N MET A 87 -11.16 -19.19 -6.02
CA MET A 87 -10.05 -18.27 -5.74
C MET A 87 -8.72 -18.81 -6.27
N GLY A 88 -7.90 -17.91 -6.83
CA GLY A 88 -6.68 -18.27 -7.57
C GLY A 88 -6.90 -18.29 -9.08
N LEU A 89 -5.83 -18.43 -9.86
CA LEU A 89 -5.96 -18.66 -11.30
C LEU A 89 -6.54 -20.06 -11.53
N LYS A 90 -7.79 -20.13 -12.02
CA LYS A 90 -8.26 -21.30 -12.77
C LYS A 90 -7.57 -21.28 -14.13
N ASP A 91 -6.90 -22.38 -14.47
CA ASP A 91 -6.21 -22.67 -15.73
C ASP A 91 -4.90 -21.94 -16.07
N ALA A 92 -3.84 -22.29 -15.34
CA ALA A 92 -2.51 -22.39 -15.95
C ALA A 92 -2.04 -23.84 -16.13
N ARG A 93 -2.92 -24.85 -15.99
CA ARG A 93 -2.53 -26.27 -16.07
C ARG A 93 -3.40 -27.16 -16.96
N GLU A 94 -4.42 -26.64 -17.64
CA GLU A 94 -5.29 -27.48 -18.48
C GLU A 94 -5.10 -27.24 -20.00
N GLY A 95 -4.09 -26.43 -20.39
CA GLY A 95 -3.85 -26.07 -21.80
C GLY A 95 -2.52 -26.52 -22.44
N GLU A 96 -1.56 -27.11 -21.70
CA GLU A 96 -0.22 -27.41 -22.24
C GLU A 96 0.08 -28.90 -22.52
N GLU A 97 -0.86 -29.83 -22.33
CA GLU A 97 -0.61 -31.26 -22.57
C GLU A 97 -1.20 -31.82 -23.89
N VAL A 98 -1.79 -30.99 -24.77
CA VAL A 98 -2.41 -31.49 -26.02
C VAL A 98 -1.89 -30.76 -27.27
N GLU A 99 -0.57 -30.70 -27.50
CA GLU A 99 -0.05 -30.33 -28.83
C GLU A 99 1.31 -30.99 -29.20
N SER A 100 1.62 -32.19 -28.70
CA SER A 100 2.86 -32.91 -29.09
C SER A 100 2.62 -34.23 -29.85
N GLY A 101 1.39 -34.53 -30.28
CA GLY A 101 1.00 -35.89 -30.69
C GLY A 101 0.48 -36.12 -32.11
N SER A 102 0.41 -35.12 -33.01
CA SER A 102 -0.23 -35.33 -34.32
C SER A 102 0.45 -34.60 -35.49
N GLU A 103 1.73 -34.86 -35.71
CA GLU A 103 2.39 -34.59 -37.01
C GLU A 103 3.37 -35.72 -37.39
N ALA A 104 2.88 -36.96 -37.36
CA ALA A 104 3.57 -38.07 -37.99
C ALA A 104 2.50 -39.05 -38.50
N VAL A 105 2.05 -38.84 -39.73
CA VAL A 105 1.56 -39.83 -40.72
C VAL A 105 0.66 -39.08 -41.70
N LYS A 106 1.25 -38.71 -42.82
CA LYS A 106 0.54 -38.50 -44.08
C LYS A 106 1.41 -39.07 -45.19
N THR A 107 1.17 -40.35 -45.48
CA THR A 107 1.40 -40.95 -46.80
C THR A 107 0.45 -40.35 -47.83
#